data_AF-M0BAF1-F1
#
_entry.id   AF-M0BAF1-F1
#
_cell.length_a   1.000
_cell.length_b   1.000
_cell.length_c   1.000
_cell.angle_alpha   90.00
_cell.angle_beta   90.00
_cell.angle_gamma   90.00
#
_symmetry.space_group_name_H-M   'P 1'
#
loop_
_entity.id
_entity.type
_entity.pdbx_description
1 polymer ?
#
loop_
_entity_poly.entity_id
_entity_poly.type
_entity_poly.pdbx_seq_one_letter_code
_entity_poly.pdbx_strand_id
1 'polypeptide(L)'
;MDDRTGTTLHTGLLILTTATIAWLSGLPMLFPSLGPSAFVLALFQDSDATSPRRVIGGHAIGVAAGLLAYHLLATGVSMTSSPPPGSIEGLRLAGSAVLATMLTAGGMLATDTRHPPACATTLIVSLGLLSTVFEGVLIALTVVVLVVAHQLLLATERAGARYEKRLRS
;
A
#
# COMPACT_ATOMS: atom_id res chain seq x y z
N MET A 1 19.22 -18.75 -11.59
CA MET A 1 19.31 -17.29 -11.86
C MET A 1 20.03 -16.66 -10.67
N ASP A 2 20.83 -15.62 -10.88
CA ASP A 2 21.33 -14.84 -9.73
C ASP A 2 20.12 -14.29 -8.94
N ASP A 3 20.23 -14.29 -7.62
CA ASP A 3 19.12 -13.98 -6.69
C ASP A 3 18.56 -12.56 -6.94
N ARG A 4 19.44 -11.69 -7.44
CA ARG A 4 19.15 -10.31 -7.85
C ARG A 4 18.21 -10.22 -9.05
N THR A 5 18.42 -11.06 -10.06
CA THR A 5 17.58 -11.06 -11.28
C THR A 5 16.18 -11.58 -10.96
N GLY A 6 16.07 -12.62 -10.13
CA GLY A 6 14.79 -13.13 -9.64
C GLY A 6 14.02 -12.07 -8.87
N THR A 7 14.66 -11.44 -7.88
CA THR A 7 14.06 -10.36 -7.08
C THR A 7 13.63 -9.17 -7.94
N THR A 8 14.42 -8.79 -8.94
CA THR A 8 14.08 -7.69 -9.86
C THR A 8 12.84 -8.02 -10.69
N LEU A 9 12.76 -9.24 -11.25
CA LEU A 9 11.61 -9.67 -12.05
C LEU A 9 10.34 -9.77 -11.19
N HIS A 10 10.45 -10.35 -10.00
CA HIS A 10 9.35 -10.46 -9.04
C HIS A 10 8.84 -9.09 -8.62
N THR A 11 9.74 -8.14 -8.36
CA THR A 11 9.38 -6.73 -8.11
C THR A 11 8.60 -6.16 -9.29
N GLY A 12 9.11 -6.32 -10.51
CA GLY A 12 8.46 -5.84 -11.73
C GLY A 12 7.05 -6.39 -11.91
N LEU A 13 6.87 -7.69 -11.67
CA LEU A 13 5.55 -8.34 -11.75
C LEU A 13 4.57 -7.80 -10.70
N LEU A 14 5.01 -7.60 -9.46
CA LEU A 14 4.15 -7.00 -8.42
C LEU A 14 3.83 -5.54 -8.72
N ILE A 15 4.77 -4.77 -9.24
CA ILE A 15 4.55 -3.39 -9.70
C ILE A 15 3.53 -3.36 -10.84
N LEU A 16 3.62 -4.29 -11.80
CA LEU A 16 2.63 -4.42 -12.88
C LEU A 16 1.22 -4.68 -12.35
N THR A 17 1.05 -5.44 -11.27
CA THR A 17 -0.28 -5.69 -10.69
C THR A 17 -0.93 -4.40 -10.21
N THR A 18 -0.21 -3.57 -9.45
CA THR A 18 -0.76 -2.32 -8.90
C THR A 18 -0.94 -1.26 -9.99
N ALA A 19 -0.03 -1.19 -10.96
CA ALA A 19 -0.15 -0.32 -12.12
C ALA A 19 -1.37 -0.66 -13.00
N THR A 20 -1.61 -1.96 -13.23
CA THR A 20 -2.77 -2.42 -14.01
C THR A 20 -4.09 -2.07 -13.33
N ILE A 21 -4.18 -2.26 -12.01
CA ILE A 21 -5.40 -1.91 -11.27
C ILE A 21 -5.62 -0.39 -11.25
N ALA A 22 -4.56 0.41 -11.07
CA ALA A 22 -4.65 1.86 -11.16
C ALA A 22 -5.13 2.33 -12.54
N TRP A 23 -4.63 1.70 -13.61
CA TRP A 23 -5.03 1.99 -14.98
C TRP A 23 -6.49 1.63 -15.26
N LEU A 24 -6.92 0.43 -14.87
CA LEU A 24 -8.30 -0.05 -15.10
C LEU A 24 -9.34 0.67 -14.25
N SER A 25 -9.00 1.06 -13.02
CA SER A 25 -9.91 1.77 -12.11
C SER A 25 -10.01 3.27 -12.37
N GLY A 26 -9.05 3.86 -13.09
CA GLY A 26 -8.95 5.31 -13.24
C GLY A 26 -8.48 6.04 -11.97
N LEU A 27 -7.98 5.32 -10.97
CA LEU A 27 -7.48 5.88 -9.70
C LEU A 27 -5.95 5.83 -9.68
N PRO A 28 -5.24 6.80 -10.29
CA PRO A 28 -3.80 6.74 -10.46
C PRO A 28 -3.04 6.69 -9.13
N MET A 29 -3.63 7.20 -8.04
CA MET A 29 -3.00 7.21 -6.71
C MET A 29 -2.93 5.83 -6.04
N LEU A 30 -3.67 4.82 -6.53
CA LEU A 30 -3.49 3.43 -6.06
C LEU A 30 -2.07 2.94 -6.28
N PHE A 31 -1.45 3.32 -7.41
CA PHE A 31 -0.12 2.85 -7.76
C PHE A 31 0.99 3.41 -6.85
N PRO A 32 1.15 4.73 -6.67
CA PRO A 32 2.12 5.31 -5.73
C PRO A 32 1.95 4.82 -4.28
N SER A 33 0.72 4.52 -3.87
CA SER A 33 0.41 3.98 -2.54
C SER A 33 0.95 2.56 -2.32
N LEU A 34 0.82 1.71 -3.35
CA LEU A 34 1.06 0.28 -3.24
C LEU A 34 2.37 -0.17 -3.88
N GLY A 35 3.02 0.68 -4.68
CA GLY A 35 4.34 0.43 -5.26
C GLY A 35 5.40 0.08 -4.20
N PRO A 36 5.56 0.86 -3.11
CA PRO A 36 6.48 0.51 -2.03
C PRO A 36 6.09 -0.80 -1.30
N SER A 37 4.79 -1.16 -1.28
CA SER A 37 4.37 -2.46 -0.74
C SER A 37 4.83 -3.60 -1.63
N ALA A 38 4.66 -3.48 -2.94
CA ALA A 38 5.17 -4.44 -3.92
C ALA A 38 6.69 -4.61 -3.81
N PHE A 39 7.41 -3.50 -3.63
CA PHE A 39 8.85 -3.50 -3.43
C PHE A 39 9.26 -4.25 -2.14
N VAL A 40 8.63 -3.95 -1.01
CA VAL A 40 8.90 -4.63 0.27
C VAL A 40 8.60 -6.14 0.18
N LEU A 41 7.48 -6.50 -0.44
CA LEU A 41 7.10 -7.90 -0.66
C LEU A 41 8.17 -8.65 -1.48
N ALA A 42 8.72 -8.00 -2.50
CA ALA A 42 9.73 -8.63 -3.33
C ALA A 42 11.10 -8.75 -2.65
N LEU A 43 11.54 -7.73 -1.93
CA LEU A 43 12.89 -7.70 -1.33
C LEU A 43 13.01 -8.51 -0.04
N PHE A 44 11.93 -8.62 0.74
CA PHE A 44 11.96 -9.23 2.08
C PHE A 44 11.08 -10.47 2.17
N GLN A 45 11.03 -11.25 1.08
CA GLN A 45 10.15 -12.40 0.88
C GLN A 45 10.11 -13.41 2.05
N ASP A 46 11.22 -13.62 2.76
CA ASP A 46 11.32 -14.56 3.90
C ASP A 46 11.19 -13.92 5.29
N SER A 47 10.80 -12.64 5.37
CA SER A 47 10.65 -11.95 6.65
C SER A 47 9.20 -11.89 7.12
N ASP A 48 8.99 -11.83 8.44
CA ASP A 48 7.65 -11.59 9.00
C ASP A 48 7.03 -10.26 8.54
N ALA A 49 7.84 -9.33 8.02
CA ALA A 49 7.39 -8.04 7.50
C ALA A 49 6.50 -8.17 6.26
N THR A 50 6.58 -9.28 5.51
CA THR A 50 5.75 -9.54 4.32
C THR A 50 4.49 -10.35 4.61
N SER A 51 4.24 -10.68 5.89
CA SER A 51 3.06 -11.45 6.27
C SER A 51 1.76 -10.74 5.81
N PRO A 52 0.79 -11.47 5.22
CA PRO A 52 -0.47 -10.89 4.74
C PRO A 52 -1.19 -10.04 5.78
N ARG A 53 -1.15 -10.45 7.05
CA ARG A 53 -1.73 -9.71 8.17
C ARG A 53 -1.10 -8.33 8.35
N ARG A 54 0.22 -8.19 8.23
CA ARG A 54 0.89 -6.89 8.38
C ARG A 54 0.60 -5.97 7.21
N VAL A 55 0.68 -6.48 5.98
CA VAL A 55 0.41 -5.70 4.77
C VAL A 55 -1.04 -5.22 4.72
N ILE A 56 -2.00 -6.15 4.82
CA ILE A 56 -3.44 -5.83 4.77
C ILE A 56 -3.84 -5.00 5.98
N GLY A 57 -3.41 -5.40 7.18
CA GLY A 57 -3.75 -4.72 8.43
C GLY A 57 -3.20 -3.29 8.49
N GLY A 58 -1.94 -3.09 8.07
CA GLY A 58 -1.35 -1.75 8.01
C GLY A 58 -2.11 -0.82 7.09
N HIS A 59 -2.43 -1.27 5.87
CA HIS A 59 -3.23 -0.48 4.92
C HIS A 59 -4.66 -0.24 5.40
N ALA A 60 -5.31 -1.23 6.01
CA ALA A 60 -6.65 -1.06 6.57
C ALA A 60 -6.67 0.02 7.67
N ILE A 61 -5.68 0.02 8.56
CA ILE A 61 -5.49 1.05 9.58
C ILE A 61 -5.23 2.41 8.91
N GLY A 62 -4.38 2.46 7.89
CA GLY A 62 -4.07 3.69 7.17
C GLY A 62 -5.27 4.31 6.46
N VAL A 63 -6.10 3.49 5.82
CA VAL A 63 -7.38 3.93 5.23
C VAL A 63 -8.32 4.46 6.31
N ALA A 64 -8.52 3.72 7.40
CA ALA A 64 -9.44 4.12 8.46
C ALA A 64 -8.99 5.42 9.13
N ALA A 65 -7.71 5.54 9.49
CA ALA A 65 -7.13 6.74 10.07
C ALA A 65 -7.17 7.94 9.11
N GLY A 66 -6.88 7.69 7.82
CA GLY A 66 -6.96 8.70 6.77
C GLY A 66 -8.37 9.26 6.59
N LEU A 67 -9.38 8.37 6.47
CA LEU A 67 -10.77 8.77 6.32
C LEU A 67 -11.26 9.53 7.55
N LEU A 68 -10.93 9.04 8.74
CA LEU A 68 -11.31 9.69 10.00
C LEU A 68 -10.75 11.12 10.08
N ALA A 69 -9.46 11.30 9.86
CA ALA A 69 -8.82 12.62 9.94
C ALA A 69 -9.30 13.55 8.81
N TYR A 70 -9.47 13.03 7.59
CA TYR A 70 -9.99 13.80 6.46
C TYR A 70 -11.37 14.35 6.77
N HIS A 71 -12.29 13.48 7.20
CA HIS A 71 -13.66 13.90 7.47
C HIS A 71 -13.76 14.86 8.65
N LEU A 72 -12.87 14.73 9.64
CA LEU A 72 -12.82 15.62 10.79
C LEU A 72 -12.27 17.01 10.45
N LEU A 73 -11.20 17.08 9.65
CA LEU A 73 -10.40 18.31 9.50
C LEU A 73 -10.46 18.91 8.10
N ALA A 74 -10.54 18.10 7.05
CA ALA A 74 -10.27 18.53 5.67
C ALA A 74 -11.40 18.26 4.67
N THR A 75 -12.60 17.86 5.11
CA THR A 75 -13.77 17.67 4.23
C THR A 75 -13.96 18.84 3.27
N GLY A 76 -14.07 18.52 1.97
CA GLY A 76 -14.29 19.48 0.89
C GLY A 76 -13.02 20.13 0.34
N VAL A 77 -11.85 19.84 0.92
CA VAL A 77 -10.55 20.33 0.45
C VAL A 77 -9.76 19.15 -0.10
N SER A 78 -8.96 19.35 -1.15
CA SER A 78 -8.07 18.31 -1.70
C SER A 78 -6.72 18.92 -2.04
N MET A 79 -5.64 18.16 -1.89
CA MET A 79 -4.30 18.63 -2.30
C MET A 79 -4.23 19.08 -3.76
N THR A 80 -5.07 18.53 -4.65
CA THR A 80 -5.09 18.92 -6.06
C THR A 80 -5.64 20.32 -6.31
N SER A 81 -6.34 20.94 -5.34
CA SER A 81 -6.75 22.34 -5.46
C SER A 81 -5.58 23.31 -5.24
N SER A 82 -4.40 22.81 -4.83
CA SER A 82 -3.18 23.58 -4.58
C SER A 82 -3.44 24.83 -3.71
N PRO A 83 -3.86 24.65 -2.44
CA PRO A 83 -4.19 25.76 -1.55
C PRO A 83 -3.00 26.72 -1.37
N PRO A 84 -3.22 28.05 -1.32
CA PRO A 84 -2.14 29.02 -1.19
C PRO A 84 -1.29 28.82 0.08
N PRO A 85 0.00 29.22 0.06
CA PRO A 85 0.84 29.21 1.25
C PRO A 85 0.20 29.97 2.42
N GLY A 86 0.20 29.37 3.61
CA GLY A 86 -0.37 29.98 4.82
C GLY A 86 -1.90 30.03 4.88
N SER A 87 -2.61 29.40 3.94
CA SER A 87 -4.08 29.36 3.93
C SER A 87 -4.67 28.43 5.00
N ILE A 88 -5.91 28.70 5.40
CA ILE A 88 -6.68 27.83 6.30
C ILE A 88 -6.93 26.45 5.67
N GLU A 89 -7.16 26.37 4.36
CA GLU A 89 -7.31 25.11 3.65
C GLU A 89 -6.04 24.26 3.70
N GLY A 90 -4.87 24.87 3.46
CA GLY A 90 -3.58 24.21 3.62
C GLY A 90 -3.36 23.72 5.05
N LEU A 91 -3.72 24.54 6.05
CA LEU A 91 -3.63 24.16 7.47
C LEU A 91 -4.54 22.97 7.81
N ARG A 92 -5.77 22.94 7.28
CA ARG A 92 -6.73 21.83 7.44
C ARG A 92 -6.18 20.52 6.88
N LEU A 93 -5.61 20.56 5.67
CA LEU A 93 -4.98 19.37 5.06
C LEU A 93 -3.74 18.92 5.82
N ALA A 94 -2.88 19.86 6.27
CA ALA A 94 -1.71 19.54 7.07
C ALA A 94 -2.10 18.89 8.41
N GLY A 95 -3.11 19.44 9.09
CA GLY A 95 -3.65 18.86 10.33
C GLY A 95 -4.23 17.46 10.12
N SER A 96 -4.99 17.27 9.03
CA SER A 96 -5.51 15.95 8.63
C SER A 96 -4.38 14.94 8.41
N ALA A 97 -3.35 15.30 7.64
CA ALA A 97 -2.21 14.43 7.35
C ALA A 97 -1.43 14.04 8.62
N VAL A 98 -1.15 14.99 9.51
CA VAL A 98 -0.44 14.73 10.77
C VAL A 98 -1.25 13.80 11.66
N LEU A 99 -2.53 14.11 11.89
CA LEU A 99 -3.42 13.29 12.73
C LEU A 99 -3.55 11.87 12.18
N ALA A 100 -3.82 11.73 10.88
CA ALA A 100 -3.96 10.44 10.23
C ALA A 100 -2.69 9.59 10.35
N THR A 101 -1.53 10.20 10.09
CA THR A 101 -0.24 9.49 10.13
C THR A 101 0.12 9.07 11.55
N MET A 102 -0.14 9.90 12.55
CA MET A 102 0.02 9.54 13.96
C MET A 102 -0.86 8.36 14.36
N LEU A 103 -2.15 8.41 14.01
CA LEU A 103 -3.09 7.32 14.26
C LEU A 103 -2.69 6.04 13.55
N THR A 104 -2.17 6.15 12.33
CA THR A 104 -1.72 4.98 11.56
C THR A 104 -0.50 4.34 12.17
N ALA A 105 0.52 5.12 12.50
CA ALA A 105 1.72 4.63 13.14
C ALA A 105 1.40 4.00 14.50
N GLY A 106 0.63 4.70 15.34
CA GLY A 106 0.18 4.18 16.64
C GLY A 106 -0.67 2.92 16.51
N GLY A 107 -1.60 2.90 15.57
CA GLY A 107 -2.46 1.75 15.28
C GLY A 107 -1.66 0.53 14.85
N MET A 108 -0.74 0.66 13.90
CA MET A 108 0.11 -0.42 13.45
C MET A 108 1.02 -0.97 14.57
N LEU A 109 1.51 -0.08 15.45
CA LEU A 109 2.28 -0.50 16.62
C LEU A 109 1.42 -1.27 17.62
N ALA A 110 0.19 -0.82 17.86
CA ALA A 110 -0.74 -1.45 18.80
C ALA A 110 -1.25 -2.83 18.32
N THR A 111 -1.40 -3.04 17.01
CA THR A 111 -1.92 -4.29 16.43
C THR A 111 -0.84 -5.24 15.91
N ASP A 112 0.43 -4.85 16.03
CA ASP A 112 1.61 -5.48 15.42
C ASP A 112 1.50 -5.66 13.90
N THR A 113 0.83 -4.74 13.22
CA THR A 113 0.67 -4.73 11.75
C THR A 113 1.62 -3.76 11.07
N ARG A 114 2.88 -3.70 11.52
CA ARG A 114 3.87 -2.74 11.02
C ARG A 114 4.14 -2.98 9.53
N HIS A 115 3.63 -2.06 8.71
CA HIS A 115 3.85 -2.02 7.28
C HIS A 115 4.07 -0.56 6.86
N PRO A 116 5.32 -0.05 6.91
CA PRO A 116 5.61 1.37 6.66
C PRO A 116 4.99 1.95 5.37
N PRO A 117 4.88 1.21 4.24
CA PRO A 117 4.16 1.70 3.06
C PRO A 117 2.71 2.14 3.30
N ALA A 118 2.03 1.66 4.34
CA ALA A 118 0.68 2.10 4.70
C ALA A 118 0.59 3.58 5.10
N CYS A 119 1.70 4.20 5.50
CA CYS A 119 1.73 5.65 5.73
C CYS A 119 1.48 6.44 4.43
N ALA A 120 1.92 5.93 3.27
CA ALA A 120 1.62 6.57 1.98
C ALA A 120 0.11 6.52 1.67
N THR A 121 -0.53 5.38 1.90
CA THR A 121 -2.00 5.21 1.80
C THR A 121 -2.73 6.19 2.69
N THR A 122 -2.26 6.32 3.93
CA THR A 122 -2.82 7.27 4.90
C THR A 122 -2.77 8.70 4.40
N LEU A 123 -1.63 9.12 3.84
CA LEU A 123 -1.48 10.45 3.27
C LEU A 123 -2.40 10.66 2.07
N ILE A 124 -2.48 9.71 1.15
CA ILE A 124 -3.36 9.81 -0.02
C ILE A 124 -4.82 10.03 0.40
N VAL A 125 -5.29 9.28 1.40
CA VAL A 125 -6.66 9.40 1.91
C VAL A 125 -6.84 10.71 2.69
N SER A 126 -5.96 11.00 3.66
CA SER A 126 -6.07 12.18 4.53
C SER A 126 -5.87 13.52 3.83
N LEU A 127 -5.25 13.51 2.65
CA LEU A 127 -5.04 14.69 1.80
C LEU A 127 -6.14 14.91 0.76
N GLY A 128 -7.21 14.10 0.79
CA GLY A 128 -8.36 14.29 -0.09
C GLY A 128 -8.16 13.76 -1.52
N LEU A 129 -7.21 12.84 -1.75
CA LEU A 129 -6.97 12.27 -3.09
C LEU A 129 -7.83 11.04 -3.36
N LEU A 130 -8.01 10.18 -2.36
CA LEU A 130 -8.89 9.00 -2.36
C LEU A 130 -9.63 8.93 -1.02
N SER A 131 -10.56 9.85 -0.81
CA SER A 131 -11.10 10.18 0.52
C SER A 131 -12.55 9.74 0.74
N THR A 132 -13.12 8.99 -0.21
CA THR A 132 -14.43 8.35 -0.04
C THR A 132 -14.28 6.95 0.54
N VAL A 133 -15.32 6.48 1.23
CA VAL A 133 -15.37 5.10 1.74
C VAL A 133 -15.21 4.08 0.61
N PHE A 134 -15.81 4.34 -0.55
CA PHE A 134 -15.71 3.46 -1.72
C PHE A 134 -14.27 3.35 -2.24
N GLU A 135 -13.56 4.47 -2.37
CA GLU A 135 -12.13 4.45 -2.75
C GLU A 135 -11.28 3.74 -1.69
N GLY A 136 -11.60 3.91 -0.40
CA GLY A 136 -10.97 3.15 0.69
C GLY A 136 -11.14 1.64 0.55
N VAL A 137 -12.33 1.17 0.15
CA VAL A 137 -12.58 -0.25 -0.15
C VAL A 137 -11.78 -0.71 -1.36
N LEU A 138 -11.69 0.11 -2.42
CA LEU A 138 -10.87 -0.21 -3.61
C LEU A 138 -9.39 -0.32 -3.26
N ILE A 139 -8.86 0.55 -2.39
CA ILE A 139 -7.49 0.42 -1.86
C ILE A 139 -7.32 -0.94 -1.17
N ALA A 140 -8.22 -1.29 -0.25
CA ALA A 140 -8.14 -2.54 0.50
C ALA A 140 -8.19 -3.77 -0.42
N LEU A 141 -9.07 -3.77 -1.42
CA LEU A 141 -9.14 -4.84 -2.43
C LEU A 141 -7.85 -4.93 -3.25
N THR A 142 -7.30 -3.80 -3.66
CA THR A 142 -6.03 -3.75 -4.42
C THR A 142 -4.88 -4.30 -3.59
N VAL A 143 -4.83 -4.00 -2.29
CA VAL A 143 -3.84 -4.58 -1.36
C VAL A 143 -3.98 -6.09 -1.27
N VAL A 144 -5.21 -6.61 -1.15
CA VAL A 144 -5.46 -8.06 -1.13
C VAL A 144 -4.99 -8.71 -2.44
N VAL A 145 -5.32 -8.13 -3.59
CA VAL A 145 -4.87 -8.64 -4.89
C VAL A 145 -3.35 -8.65 -5.00
N LEU A 146 -2.68 -7.59 -4.55
CA LEU A 146 -1.21 -7.52 -4.52
C LEU A 146 -0.60 -8.63 -3.66
N VAL A 147 -1.15 -8.86 -2.46
CA VAL A 147 -0.69 -9.93 -1.57
C VAL A 147 -0.92 -11.30 -2.20
N VAL A 148 -2.08 -11.52 -2.83
CA VAL A 148 -2.36 -12.78 -3.55
C VAL A 148 -1.39 -12.98 -4.70
N ALA A 149 -1.11 -11.95 -5.49
CA ALA A 149 -0.14 -12.03 -6.59
C ALA A 149 1.26 -12.41 -6.08
N HIS A 150 1.71 -11.83 -4.96
CA HIS A 150 2.97 -12.20 -4.32
C HIS A 150 3.00 -13.67 -3.89
N GLN A 151 1.95 -14.16 -3.25
CA GLN A 151 1.89 -15.57 -2.81
C GLN A 151 1.87 -16.55 -3.98
N LEU A 152 1.18 -16.20 -5.07
CA LEU A 152 1.17 -17.01 -6.29
C LEU A 152 2.56 -17.10 -6.92
N LEU A 153 3.28 -15.98 -7.02
CA LEU A 153 4.64 -15.95 -7.54
C LEU A 153 5.58 -16.82 -6.70
N LEU A 154 5.54 -16.69 -5.36
CA LEU A 154 6.32 -17.56 -4.47
C LEU A 154 5.98 -19.05 -4.64
N ALA A 155 4.70 -19.38 -4.86
CA ALA A 155 4.29 -20.76 -5.11
C ALA A 155 4.87 -21.30 -6.43
N THR A 156 4.92 -20.49 -7.49
CA THR A 156 5.50 -20.89 -8.78
C THR A 156 7.01 -21.12 -8.69
N GLU A 157 7.75 -20.27 -7.98
CA GLU A 157 9.19 -20.43 -7.77
C GLU A 157 9.52 -21.72 -7.00
N ARG A 158 8.76 -21.99 -5.93
CA ARG A 158 8.89 -23.22 -5.13
C ARG A 158 8.60 -24.48 -5.94
N ALA A 159 7.60 -24.44 -6.81
CA ALA A 159 7.26 -25.55 -7.70
C ALA A 159 8.38 -25.83 -8.71
N GLY A 160 8.93 -24.77 -9.32
CA GLY A 160 10.07 -24.86 -10.25
C GLY A 160 11.31 -25.48 -9.59
N ALA A 161 11.67 -25.02 -8.39
CA ALA A 161 12.82 -25.56 -7.66
C ALA A 161 12.67 -27.05 -7.30
N ARG A 162 11.45 -27.50 -6.95
CA ARG A 162 11.16 -28.92 -6.68
C ARG A 162 11.29 -29.78 -7.93
N TYR A 163 10.87 -29.28 -9.08
CA TYR A 163 10.95 -30.00 -10.34
C TYR A 163 12.41 -30.20 -10.78
N GLU A 164 13.23 -29.15 -10.69
CA GLU A 164 14.65 -29.24 -11.04
C GLU A 164 15.39 -30.27 -10.15
N LYS A 165 15.08 -30.31 -8.84
CA LYS A 165 15.67 -31.27 -7.92
C LYS A 165 15.33 -32.73 -8.27
N ARG A 166 14.12 -33.00 -8.80
CA ARG A 166 13.69 -34.34 -9.24
C ARG A 166 14.34 -34.80 -10.54
N LEU A 167 14.67 -33.89 -11.46
CA LEU A 167 15.36 -34.23 -12.70
C LEU A 167 16.84 -34.56 -12.49
N ARG A 168 17.43 -34.07 -11.39
CA ARG A 168 18.84 -34.29 -11.03
C ARG A 168 19.07 -35.51 -10.13
N SER A 169 18.02 -36.21 -9.70
CA SER A 169 18.07 -37.43 -8.89
C SER A 169 17.82 -38.66 -9.75
#